data_AF-A0A8T6S7E0-F1
#
_entry.id   AF-A0A8T6S7E0-F1
#
_cell.length_a   1.000
_cell.length_b   1.000
_cell.length_c   1.000
_cell.angle_alpha   90.00
_cell.angle_beta   90.00
_cell.angle_gamma   90.00
#
_symmetry.space_group_name_H-M   'P 1'
#
loop_
_entity.id
_entity.type
_entity.pdbx_description
1 polymer ?
#
loop_
_entity_poly.entity_id
_entity_poly.type
_entity_poly.pdbx_seq_one_letter_code
_entity_poly.pdbx_strand_id
1 'polypeptide(L)'
;MMRYVVFVIVLLITSPFGLAFGVPPLEKVDVRSTSLVNAFGSPLGNNINLNQAERGIQISAKITNNQDVDQGFVYIVQIKNEAGVIVSLGFFDLGGELTPGQSFSPALSWSTKTSGTYTAEIYVWDNLENQEALSEFKTIDIIVS
;
A
#
# COMPACT_ATOMS: atom_id res chain seq x y z
N MET A 1 -39.45 44.70 -48.22
CA MET A 1 -38.43 43.64 -48.29
C MET A 1 -37.28 44.07 -47.36
N MET A 2 -37.32 43.67 -46.09
CA MET A 2 -36.38 44.15 -45.06
C MET A 2 -35.56 42.94 -44.57
N ARG A 3 -34.24 43.00 -44.74
CA ARG A 3 -33.31 41.91 -44.37
C ARG A 3 -32.86 42.12 -42.92
N TYR A 4 -33.18 41.18 -42.03
CA TYR A 4 -32.60 41.13 -40.68
C TYR A 4 -31.21 40.53 -40.77
N VAL A 5 -30.19 41.26 -40.30
CA VAL A 5 -28.83 40.74 -40.10
C VAL A 5 -28.76 40.20 -38.68
N VAL A 6 -28.57 38.88 -38.54
CA VAL A 6 -28.36 38.23 -37.25
C VAL A 6 -26.88 38.36 -36.91
N PHE A 7 -26.55 39.13 -35.86
CA PHE A 7 -25.22 39.11 -35.25
C PHE A 7 -25.21 38.01 -34.18
N VAL A 8 -24.53 36.89 -34.47
CA VAL A 8 -24.25 35.86 -33.47
C VAL A 8 -23.00 36.29 -32.70
N ILE A 9 -23.18 36.68 -31.44
CA ILE A 9 -22.06 36.89 -30.50
C ILE A 9 -21.69 35.51 -29.95
N VAL A 10 -20.52 35.00 -30.36
CA VAL A 10 -19.93 33.79 -29.77
C VAL A 10 -19.19 34.21 -28.50
N LEU A 11 -19.77 33.92 -27.34
CA LEU A 11 -19.09 34.10 -26.04
C LEU A 11 -18.15 32.91 -25.82
N LEU A 12 -16.84 33.12 -26.00
CA LEU A 12 -15.82 32.15 -25.63
C LEU A 12 -15.68 32.11 -24.10
N ILE A 13 -16.37 31.17 -23.45
CA ILE A 13 -16.14 30.85 -22.04
C ILE A 13 -14.91 29.94 -21.97
N THR A 14 -13.72 30.52 -21.77
CA THR A 14 -12.53 29.74 -21.42
C THR A 14 -12.58 29.45 -19.92
N SER A 15 -13.32 28.43 -19.52
CA SER A 15 -13.17 27.91 -18.15
C SER A 15 -11.83 27.19 -18.07
N PRO A 16 -10.95 27.49 -17.09
CA PRO A 16 -9.78 26.67 -16.84
C PRO A 16 -10.24 25.38 -16.13
N PHE A 17 -10.95 24.51 -16.84
CA PHE A 17 -11.07 23.12 -16.42
C PHE A 17 -9.71 22.47 -16.70
N GLY A 18 -8.82 22.54 -15.71
CA GLY A 18 -7.80 21.51 -15.58
C GLY A 18 -8.55 20.18 -15.49
N LEU A 19 -8.27 19.27 -16.41
CA LEU A 19 -8.79 17.91 -16.34
C LEU A 19 -8.22 17.29 -15.05
N ALA A 20 -8.99 17.30 -13.97
CA ALA A 20 -8.68 16.54 -12.77
C ALA A 20 -8.94 15.06 -13.10
N PHE A 21 -8.02 14.44 -13.85
CA PHE A 21 -7.92 13.00 -13.83
C PHE A 21 -7.48 12.64 -12.40
N GLY A 22 -8.37 12.02 -11.63
CA GLY A 22 -8.02 11.52 -10.30
C GLY A 22 -6.82 10.58 -10.38
N VAL A 23 -6.04 10.49 -9.30
CA VAL A 23 -4.91 9.56 -9.20
C VAL A 23 -5.45 8.13 -9.41
N PRO A 24 -4.88 7.32 -10.32
CA PRO A 24 -5.29 5.94 -10.51
C PRO A 24 -5.23 5.13 -9.21
N PRO A 25 -6.15 4.17 -8.96
CA PRO A 25 -6.22 3.45 -7.69
C PRO A 25 -4.87 2.92 -7.18
N LEU A 26 -4.09 2.26 -8.05
CA LEU A 26 -2.79 1.66 -7.72
C LEU A 26 -1.64 2.66 -7.54
N GLU A 27 -1.90 3.96 -7.75
CA GLU A 27 -0.93 5.04 -7.56
C GLU A 27 -1.29 5.95 -6.38
N LYS A 28 -2.46 5.74 -5.77
CA LYS A 28 -2.96 6.52 -4.62
C LYS A 28 -2.02 6.43 -3.43
N VAL A 29 -1.46 5.24 -3.18
CA VAL A 29 -0.46 5.02 -2.12
C VAL A 29 0.80 4.40 -2.69
N ASP A 30 1.95 4.97 -2.33
CA ASP A 30 3.25 4.40 -2.66
C ASP A 30 3.78 3.54 -1.50
N VAL A 31 4.22 2.32 -1.82
CA VAL A 31 4.78 1.35 -0.86
C VAL A 31 6.27 1.14 -1.16
N ARG A 32 7.11 1.52 -0.20
CA ARG A 32 8.58 1.49 -0.32
C ARG A 32 9.24 0.94 0.95
N SER A 33 10.56 0.76 0.87
CA SER A 33 11.41 0.43 2.03
C SER A 33 10.92 -0.78 2.83
N THR A 34 10.44 -1.81 2.13
CA THR A 34 9.97 -3.06 2.73
C THR A 34 11.12 -3.78 3.42
N SER A 35 10.96 -4.15 4.69
CA SER A 35 12.02 -4.77 5.47
C SER A 35 11.49 -5.71 6.55
N LEU A 36 12.31 -6.71 6.89
CA LEU A 36 12.15 -7.47 8.11
C LEU A 36 12.86 -6.74 9.25
N VAL A 37 12.13 -6.47 10.32
CA VAL A 37 12.65 -5.79 11.51
C VAL A 37 12.39 -6.62 12.76
N ASN A 38 13.17 -6.39 13.81
CA ASN A 38 12.90 -6.97 15.12
C ASN A 38 11.84 -6.16 15.89
N ALA A 39 11.51 -6.58 17.10
CA ALA A 39 10.55 -5.90 17.98
C ALA A 39 10.90 -4.42 18.33
N PHE A 40 12.13 -3.97 18.04
CA PHE A 40 12.58 -2.60 18.24
C PHE A 40 12.67 -1.79 16.93
N GLY A 41 12.23 -2.36 15.79
CA GLY A 41 12.31 -1.72 14.48
C GLY A 41 13.69 -1.76 13.81
N SER A 42 14.65 -2.54 14.36
CA SER A 42 15.98 -2.69 13.75
C SER A 42 15.95 -3.76 12.64
N PRO A 43 16.56 -3.50 11.46
CA PRO A 43 16.51 -4.43 10.33
C PRO A 43 17.26 -5.75 10.62
N LEU A 44 16.66 -6.86 10.20
CA LEU A 44 17.19 -8.21 10.36
C LEU A 44 17.82 -8.78 9.07
N GLY A 45 17.52 -8.16 7.92
CA GLY A 45 17.79 -8.74 6.61
C GLY A 45 16.85 -9.91 6.30
N ASN A 46 17.08 -10.57 5.16
CA ASN A 46 16.17 -11.60 4.65
C ASN A 46 16.51 -13.02 5.15
N ASN A 47 17.68 -13.19 5.78
CA ASN A 47 18.12 -14.47 6.34
C ASN A 47 18.10 -14.34 7.86
N ILE A 48 17.21 -15.08 8.50
CA ILE A 48 17.05 -15.08 9.95
C ILE A 48 17.20 -16.50 10.49
N ASN A 49 17.65 -16.62 11.73
CA ASN A 49 17.71 -17.93 12.37
C ASN A 49 16.37 -18.33 13.00
N LEU A 50 16.21 -19.62 13.25
CA LEU A 50 15.01 -20.18 13.92
C LEU A 50 14.67 -19.48 15.24
N ASN A 51 15.66 -19.10 16.05
CA ASN A 51 15.40 -18.40 17.31
C ASN A 51 14.80 -17.00 17.10
N GLN A 52 15.24 -16.29 16.05
CA GLN A 52 14.66 -15.00 15.67
C GLN A 52 13.24 -15.16 15.14
N ALA A 53 13.02 -16.15 14.27
CA ALA A 53 11.71 -16.46 13.71
C ALA A 53 10.70 -16.89 14.78
N GLU A 54 11.12 -17.70 15.76
CA GLU A 54 10.24 -18.16 16.83
C GLU A 54 9.87 -17.03 17.81
N ARG A 55 10.81 -16.12 18.11
CA ARG A 55 10.57 -14.97 18.99
C ARG A 55 9.65 -13.91 18.38
N GLY A 56 9.44 -13.96 17.07
CA GLY A 56 8.67 -12.99 16.32
C GLY A 56 9.57 -11.92 15.68
N ILE A 57 9.37 -11.77 14.38
CA ILE A 57 9.87 -10.65 13.58
C ILE A 57 8.69 -9.77 13.19
N GLN A 58 8.98 -8.62 12.59
CA GLN A 58 7.99 -7.73 12.03
C GLN A 58 8.27 -7.46 10.56
N ILE A 59 7.21 -7.43 9.76
CA ILE A 59 7.25 -7.12 8.34
C ILE A 59 6.73 -5.69 8.19
N SER A 60 7.63 -4.78 7.86
CA SER A 60 7.33 -3.35 7.76
C SER A 60 7.53 -2.84 6.34
N ALA A 61 6.73 -1.85 5.98
CA ALA A 61 6.91 -1.06 4.76
C ALA A 61 6.63 0.40 5.09
N LYS A 62 7.26 1.31 4.36
CA LYS A 62 6.88 2.72 4.37
C LYS A 62 5.78 2.93 3.33
N ILE A 63 4.62 3.38 3.78
CA ILE A 63 3.50 3.75 2.92
C ILE A 63 3.37 5.27 2.88
N THR A 64 3.03 5.85 1.72
CA THR A 64 2.87 7.30 1.54
C THR A 64 1.64 7.61 0.71
N ASN A 65 0.79 8.51 1.19
CA ASN A 65 -0.35 8.99 0.40
C ASN A 65 0.15 9.97 -0.68
N ASN A 66 -0.07 9.63 -1.95
CA ASN A 66 0.33 10.45 -3.11
C ASN A 66 -0.79 11.37 -3.59
N GLN A 67 -1.95 11.35 -2.94
CA GLN A 67 -3.09 12.18 -3.31
C GLN A 67 -3.07 13.52 -2.57
N ASP A 68 -3.83 14.48 -3.11
CA ASP A 68 -4.11 15.76 -2.47
C ASP A 68 -5.35 15.71 -1.54
N VAL A 69 -5.84 14.51 -1.23
CA VAL A 69 -6.94 14.25 -0.28
C VAL A 69 -6.55 13.18 0.74
N ASP A 70 -7.25 13.14 1.87
CA ASP A 70 -7.08 12.09 2.87
C ASP A 70 -7.42 10.71 2.28
N GLN A 71 -6.64 9.69 2.65
CA GLN A 71 -6.77 8.32 2.12
C GLN A 71 -6.79 7.32 3.27
N GLY A 72 -7.91 6.62 3.44
CA GLY A 72 -8.00 5.45 4.31
C GLY A 72 -7.06 4.35 3.84
N PHE A 73 -6.55 3.52 4.75
CA PHE A 73 -5.75 2.39 4.33
C PHE A 73 -5.86 1.21 5.29
N VAL A 74 -5.65 0.02 4.74
CA VAL A 74 -5.44 -1.22 5.46
C VAL A 74 -4.15 -1.85 4.96
N TYR A 75 -3.22 -2.10 5.87
CA TYR A 75 -1.95 -2.74 5.58
C TYR A 75 -2.07 -4.25 5.81
N ILE A 76 -1.84 -5.05 4.77
CA ILE A 76 -2.05 -6.50 4.80
C ILE A 76 -0.74 -7.19 4.47
N VAL A 77 -0.41 -8.23 5.23
CA VAL A 77 0.73 -9.10 5.00
C VAL A 77 0.26 -10.54 4.92
N GLN A 78 0.49 -11.15 3.76
CA GLN A 78 0.25 -12.55 3.48
C GLN A 78 1.59 -13.27 3.39
N ILE A 79 1.74 -14.43 4.03
CA ILE A 79 2.99 -15.19 3.99
C ILE A 79 2.72 -16.56 3.40
N LYS A 80 3.49 -16.89 2.36
CA LYS A 80 3.46 -18.17 1.68
C LYS A 80 4.70 -18.98 2.03
N ASN A 81 4.55 -20.30 2.12
CA ASN A 81 5.70 -21.21 2.14
C ASN A 81 6.24 -21.44 0.72
N GLU A 82 7.32 -22.22 0.62
CA GLU A 82 7.95 -22.58 -0.67
C GLU A 82 6.99 -23.24 -1.67
N ALA A 83 5.96 -23.96 -1.20
CA ALA A 83 4.94 -24.56 -2.07
C ALA A 83 3.88 -23.57 -2.55
N GLY A 84 3.99 -22.28 -2.22
CA GLY A 84 3.02 -21.23 -2.53
C GLY A 84 1.77 -21.26 -1.65
N VAL A 85 1.74 -22.11 -0.63
CA VAL A 85 0.60 -22.22 0.30
C VAL A 85 0.66 -21.07 1.30
N ILE A 86 -0.44 -20.35 1.46
CA ILE A 86 -0.58 -19.29 2.46
C ILE A 86 -0.57 -19.94 3.85
N VAL A 87 0.45 -19.62 4.64
CA VAL A 87 0.64 -20.13 6.00
C VAL A 87 0.33 -19.10 7.07
N SER A 88 0.25 -17.81 6.70
CA SER A 88 -0.13 -16.73 7.60
C SER A 88 -0.78 -15.58 6.83
N LEU A 89 -1.74 -14.93 7.45
CA LEU A 89 -2.37 -13.70 6.98
C LEU A 89 -2.58 -12.77 8.18
N GLY A 90 -2.05 -11.56 8.10
CA GLY A 90 -2.26 -10.52 9.08
C GLY A 90 -2.68 -9.23 8.39
N PHE A 91 -3.49 -8.43 9.06
CA PHE A 91 -3.87 -7.10 8.59
C PHE A 91 -3.84 -6.12 9.75
N PHE A 92 -3.58 -4.86 9.41
CA PHE A 92 -3.57 -3.73 10.31
C PHE A 92 -4.60 -2.73 9.81
N ASP A 93 -5.76 -2.73 10.46
CA ASP A 93 -6.84 -1.81 10.23
C ASP A 93 -6.98 -0.93 11.48
N LEU A 94 -6.48 0.31 11.40
CA LEU A 94 -6.60 1.28 12.49
C LEU A 94 -7.80 2.23 12.31
N GLY A 95 -8.58 2.11 11.23
CA GLY A 95 -9.57 3.13 10.88
C GLY A 95 -8.99 4.53 10.75
N GLY A 96 -7.69 4.63 10.44
CA GLY A 96 -6.96 5.88 10.30
C GLY A 96 -6.72 6.21 8.83
N GLU A 97 -6.67 7.50 8.52
CA GLU A 97 -6.37 8.01 7.18
C GLU A 97 -4.95 8.58 7.14
N LEU A 98 -4.32 8.46 5.98
CA LEU A 98 -3.10 9.20 5.66
C LEU A 98 -3.52 10.56 5.08
N THR A 99 -3.10 11.65 5.70
CA THR A 99 -3.28 12.98 5.11
C THR A 99 -2.42 13.14 3.85
N PRO A 100 -2.70 14.12 2.96
CA PRO A 100 -1.91 14.34 1.75
C PRO A 100 -0.40 14.37 1.99
N GLY A 101 0.35 13.54 1.25
CA GLY A 101 1.80 13.44 1.37
C GLY A 101 2.31 12.79 2.67
N GLN A 102 1.44 12.38 3.59
CA GLN A 102 1.84 11.74 4.83
C GLN A 102 2.46 10.37 4.56
N SER A 103 3.58 10.10 5.21
CA SER A 103 4.15 8.77 5.28
C SER A 103 3.89 8.11 6.63
N PHE A 104 3.65 6.81 6.62
CA PHE A 104 3.54 5.97 7.79
C PHE A 104 4.30 4.66 7.57
N SER A 105 4.77 4.04 8.64
CA SER A 105 5.52 2.77 8.56
C SER A 105 4.85 1.70 9.42
N PRO A 106 3.75 1.09 8.96
CA PRO A 106 3.14 -0.03 9.67
C PRO A 106 4.11 -1.22 9.72
N ALA A 107 3.89 -2.07 10.72
CA ALA A 107 4.65 -3.29 10.92
C ALA A 107 3.73 -4.38 11.46
N LEU A 108 3.72 -5.56 10.81
CA LEU A 108 2.94 -6.71 11.24
C LEU A 108 3.86 -7.81 11.76
N SER A 109 3.54 -8.32 12.95
CA SER A 109 4.32 -9.38 13.58
C SER A 109 4.06 -10.73 12.91
N TRP A 110 5.12 -11.51 12.70
CA TRP A 110 5.05 -12.89 12.25
C TRP A 110 6.08 -13.75 12.98
N SER A 111 5.71 -15.00 13.26
CA SER A 111 6.61 -16.00 13.83
C SER A 111 6.38 -17.38 13.19
N THR A 112 7.44 -18.19 13.18
CA THR A 112 7.38 -19.60 12.77
C THR A 112 8.36 -20.43 13.59
N LYS A 113 8.08 -21.73 13.71
CA LYS A 113 8.94 -22.72 14.37
C LYS A 113 9.63 -23.66 13.39
N THR A 114 9.42 -23.44 12.09
CA THR A 114 9.89 -24.33 11.03
C THR A 114 10.83 -23.58 10.10
N SER A 115 11.99 -24.17 9.87
CA SER A 115 12.96 -23.65 8.90
C SER A 115 12.45 -23.85 7.48
N GLY A 116 12.95 -23.03 6.57
CA GLY A 116 12.55 -23.05 5.17
C GLY A 116 12.46 -21.66 4.58
N THR A 117 11.97 -21.62 3.35
CA THR A 117 11.79 -20.39 2.58
C THR A 117 10.34 -19.97 2.62
N TYR A 118 10.13 -18.68 2.86
CA TYR A 118 8.83 -18.04 2.86
C TYR A 118 8.86 -16.78 2.00
N THR A 119 7.72 -16.40 1.47
CA THR A 119 7.54 -15.13 0.76
C THR A 119 6.44 -14.35 1.45
N ALA A 120 6.77 -13.15 1.93
CA ALA A 120 5.80 -12.20 2.44
C ALA A 120 5.35 -11.28 1.30
N GLU A 121 4.05 -11.29 1.00
CA GLU A 121 3.38 -10.36 0.10
C GLU A 121 2.69 -9.27 0.93
N ILE A 122 2.99 -8.03 0.59
CA ILE A 122 2.55 -6.83 1.30
C ILE A 122 1.57 -6.08 0.40
N TYR A 123 0.35 -5.90 0.87
CA TYR A 123 -0.71 -5.18 0.17
C TYR A 123 -1.14 -3.95 0.97
N VAL A 124 -1.58 -2.92 0.25
CA VAL A 124 -2.24 -1.76 0.85
C VAL A 124 -3.55 -1.56 0.14
N TRP A 125 -4.64 -1.69 0.88
CA TRP A 125 -6.01 -1.53 0.39
C TRP A 125 -6.66 -0.30 1.00
N ASP A 126 -7.72 0.21 0.37
CA ASP A 126 -8.53 1.33 0.88
C ASP A 126 -9.18 0.98 2.22
N ASN A 127 -9.96 -0.09 2.21
CA ASN A 127 -10.58 -0.69 3.40
C ASN A 127 -10.95 -2.15 3.12
N LEU A 128 -11.36 -2.88 4.15
CA LEU A 128 -11.72 -4.31 4.04
C LEU A 128 -13.08 -4.58 3.38
N GLU A 129 -13.95 -3.57 3.27
CA GLU A 129 -15.27 -3.69 2.65
C GLU A 129 -15.20 -3.57 1.12
N ASN A 130 -14.58 -2.50 0.63
CA ASN A 130 -14.41 -2.20 -0.80
C ASN A 130 -13.29 -3.02 -1.44
N GLN A 131 -12.27 -3.43 -0.66
CA GLN A 131 -11.14 -4.25 -1.11
C GLN A 131 -10.40 -3.66 -2.33
N GLU A 132 -10.41 -2.33 -2.49
CA GLU A 132 -9.70 -1.64 -3.57
C GLU A 132 -8.20 -1.58 -3.21
N ALA A 133 -7.34 -2.12 -4.08
CA ALA A 133 -5.90 -1.98 -3.92
C ALA A 133 -5.47 -0.54 -4.23
N LEU A 134 -4.69 0.04 -3.32
CA LEU A 134 -4.14 1.40 -3.44
C LEU A 134 -2.73 1.43 -4.03
N SER A 135 -2.11 0.26 -4.15
CA SER A 135 -0.78 0.07 -4.70
C SER A 135 -0.61 -1.32 -5.30
N GLU A 136 0.39 -1.47 -6.17
CA GLU A 136 0.96 -2.79 -6.45
C GLU A 136 1.51 -3.41 -5.17
N PHE A 137 1.36 -4.73 -5.02
CA PHE A 137 1.89 -5.44 -3.87
C PHE A 137 3.41 -5.54 -3.94
N LYS A 138 4.06 -5.67 -2.77
CA LYS A 138 5.50 -5.87 -2.65
C LYS A 138 5.82 -7.22 -2.04
N THR A 139 7.00 -7.75 -2.34
CA THR A 139 7.44 -9.05 -1.83
C THR A 139 8.71 -8.92 -1.01
N ILE A 140 8.82 -9.74 0.04
CA ILE A 140 10.06 -10.00 0.76
C ILE A 140 10.25 -11.51 0.82
N ASP A 141 11.38 -11.99 0.30
CA ASP A 141 11.80 -13.37 0.51
C ASP A 141 12.46 -13.51 1.88
N ILE A 142 12.05 -14.53 2.63
CA ILE A 142 12.47 -14.79 4.00
C ILE A 142 13.02 -16.20 4.06
N ILE A 143 14.29 -16.32 4.46
CA ILE A 143 14.97 -17.59 4.67
C ILE A 143 15.14 -17.79 6.17
N VAL A 144 14.58 -18.89 6.67
CA VAL A 144 14.68 -19.30 8.08
C VAL A 144 15.58 -20.53 8.18
N SER A 145 16.74 -20.38 8.82
CA SER A 145 17.76 -21.45 8.96
C SER A 145 18.11 -21.79 10.40
#